data_AF-A0A2V8JYT0-F1
#
_entry.id   AF-A0A2V8JYT0-F1
#
_cell.length_a   1.000
_cell.length_b   1.000
_cell.length_c   1.000
_cell.angle_alpha   90.00
_cell.angle_beta   90.00
_cell.angle_gamma   90.00
#
_symmetry.space_group_name_H-M   'P 1'
#
loop_
_entity.id
_entity.type
_entity.pdbx_description
1 polymer ?
#
loop_
_entity_poly.entity_id
_entity_poly.type
_entity_poly.pdbx_seq_one_letter_code
_entity_poly.pdbx_strand_id
1 'polypeptide(L)'
;MPEKRRSLIDQLAAAKQRISDLEQAELARVSSHVEISVTDNGIGIRNDFLPYIFNRFSQADASPTRAYGGLGLGLAITKSIVELHGGSIAAGYQMHVAKPVEPVELLIVVASLAGHKEV
;
A
#
# COMPACT_ATOMS: atom_id res chain seq x y z
N MET A 1 11.08 30.53 8.32
CA MET A 1 12.40 30.01 8.73
C MET A 1 12.91 29.00 7.70
N PRO A 2 13.91 29.38 6.86
CA PRO A 2 14.41 28.56 5.75
C PRO A 2 15.13 27.27 6.19
N GLU A 3 15.72 27.24 7.39
CA GLU A 3 16.44 26.04 7.88
C GLU A 3 15.55 24.83 8.11
N LYS A 4 14.32 25.05 8.60
CA LYS A 4 13.35 23.97 8.85
C LYS A 4 12.90 23.28 7.55
N ARG A 5 12.88 24.02 6.43
CA ARG A 5 12.59 23.46 5.10
C ARG A 5 13.74 22.61 4.57
N ARG A 6 15.00 23.04 4.79
CA ARG A 6 16.20 22.27 4.40
C ARG A 6 16.23 20.92 5.13
N SER A 7 16.03 20.95 6.44
CA SER A 7 16.00 19.74 7.28
C SER A 7 14.91 18.74 6.87
N LEU A 8 13.71 19.20 6.51
CA LEU A 8 12.65 18.31 6.02
C LEU A 8 12.97 17.67 4.66
N ILE A 9 13.60 18.41 3.75
CA ILE A 9 14.02 17.88 2.45
C ILE A 9 15.09 16.80 2.65
N ASP A 10 16.05 17.03 3.55
CA ASP A 10 17.11 16.07 3.87
C ASP A 10 16.53 14.80 4.54
N GLN A 11 15.55 14.95 5.43
CA GLN A 11 14.84 13.83 6.04
C GLN A 11 14.04 13.01 5.01
N LEU A 12 13.36 13.67 4.08
CA LEU A 12 12.62 12.99 3.02
C LEU A 12 13.54 12.28 2.02
N ALA A 13 14.69 12.87 1.69
CA ALA A 13 15.70 12.23 0.87
C ALA A 13 16.28 10.97 1.55
N ALA A 14 16.58 11.06 2.85
CA ALA A 14 17.04 9.92 3.64
C ALA A 14 15.97 8.82 3.76
N ALA A 15 14.70 9.20 3.95
CA ALA A 15 13.58 8.26 3.98
C ALA A 15 13.41 7.57 2.62
N LYS A 16 13.51 8.31 1.51
CA LYS A 16 13.45 7.75 0.15
C LYS A 16 14.55 6.73 -0.09
N GLN A 17 15.78 7.01 0.34
CA GLN A 17 16.90 6.09 0.18
C GLN A 17 16.65 4.77 0.93
N ARG A 18 16.26 4.84 2.20
CA ARG A 18 15.99 3.66 3.04
C ARG A 18 14.82 2.82 2.51
N ILE A 19 13.82 3.47 1.92
CA ILE A 19 12.67 2.82 1.28
C ILE A 19 13.09 2.19 -0.05
N SER A 20 13.97 2.84 -0.83
CA SER A 20 14.48 2.29 -2.10
C SER A 20 15.35 1.04 -1.89
N ASP A 21 15.96 0.90 -0.71
CA ASP A 21 16.68 -0.33 -0.32
C ASP A 21 15.71 -1.49 -0.03
N LEU A 22 14.41 -1.23 0.12
CA LEU A 22 13.37 -2.25 0.13
C LEU A 22 12.90 -2.46 -1.33
N GLU A 23 13.13 -3.65 -1.89
CA GLU A 23 12.77 -3.99 -3.29
C GLU A 23 11.28 -3.76 -3.64
N GLN A 24 10.44 -3.56 -2.63
CA GLN A 24 8.99 -3.57 -2.70
C GLN A 24 8.32 -2.32 -2.13
N ALA A 25 9.07 -1.21 -1.97
CA ALA A 25 8.51 0.04 -1.47
C ALA A 25 8.94 1.26 -2.29
N GLU A 26 7.99 2.15 -2.53
CA GLU A 26 8.17 3.39 -3.28
C GLU A 26 7.83 4.60 -2.42
N LEU A 27 8.54 5.71 -2.62
CA LEU A 27 8.24 6.99 -1.99
C LEU A 27 8.16 8.08 -3.06
N ALA A 28 7.02 8.75 -3.11
CA ALA A 28 6.75 9.84 -4.05
C ALA A 28 6.26 11.09 -3.31
N ARG A 29 6.67 12.26 -3.78
CA ARG A 29 6.05 13.52 -3.35
C ARG A 29 4.88 13.82 -4.27
N VAL A 30 3.68 13.88 -3.72
CA VAL A 30 2.44 14.18 -4.48
C VAL A 30 1.86 15.49 -3.95
N SER A 31 2.04 16.56 -4.73
CA SER A 31 1.63 17.92 -4.34
C SER A 31 2.18 18.36 -2.97
N SER A 32 1.29 18.45 -1.96
CA SER A 32 1.61 18.86 -0.59
C SER A 32 1.86 17.70 0.37
N HIS A 33 1.78 16.44 -0.10
CA HIS A 33 1.93 15.25 0.73
C HIS A 33 3.04 14.34 0.20
N VAL A 34 3.40 13.35 1.02
CA VAL A 34 4.32 12.27 0.66
C VAL A 34 3.51 10.99 0.67
N GLU A 35 3.58 10.26 -0.44
CA GLU A 35 2.99 8.95 -0.61
C GLU A 35 4.06 7.90 -0.44
N ILE A 36 3.75 6.88 0.35
CA ILE A 36 4.58 5.69 0.54
C ILE A 36 3.73 4.51 0.10
N SER A 37 4.18 3.80 -0.92
CA SER A 37 3.51 2.62 -1.46
C SER A 37 4.35 1.39 -1.15
N VAL A 38 3.74 0.31 -0.69
CA VAL A 38 4.40 -0.97 -0.44
C VAL A 38 3.65 -2.03 -1.23
N THR A 39 4.37 -2.79 -2.05
CA THR A 39 3.81 -3.82 -2.93
C THR A 39 4.43 -5.16 -2.58
N ASP A 40 3.62 -6.13 -2.18
CA ASP A 40 4.10 -7.50 -1.97
C ASP A 40 3.70 -8.44 -3.13
N ASN A 41 4.49 -9.50 -3.30
CA ASN A 41 4.19 -10.60 -4.24
C ASN A 41 3.60 -11.82 -3.50
N GLY A 42 2.95 -11.58 -2.36
CA GLY A 42 2.39 -12.64 -1.53
C GLY A 42 1.14 -13.27 -2.15
N ILE A 43 0.49 -14.14 -1.37
CA ILE A 43 -0.74 -14.86 -1.79
C ILE A 43 -1.94 -13.94 -2.08
N GLY A 44 -1.82 -12.64 -1.81
CA GLY A 44 -2.87 -11.66 -1.95
C GLY A 44 -3.92 -11.71 -0.83
N ILE A 45 -4.94 -10.86 -0.98
CA ILE A 45 -6.02 -10.69 -0.01
C ILE A 45 -7.36 -10.72 -0.75
N ARG A 46 -8.31 -11.53 -0.29
CA ARG A 46 -9.62 -11.58 -0.94
C ARG A 46 -10.26 -10.18 -0.98
N ASN A 47 -10.84 -9.83 -2.14
CA ASN A 47 -11.37 -8.50 -2.39
C ASN A 47 -12.49 -8.09 -1.39
N ASP A 48 -13.29 -9.06 -0.94
CA ASP A 48 -14.33 -8.88 0.07
C ASP A 48 -13.78 -8.61 1.48
N PHE A 49 -12.52 -8.95 1.73
CA PHE A 49 -11.83 -8.68 2.99
C PHE A 49 -11.11 -7.33 3.01
N LEU A 50 -10.79 -6.74 1.85
CA LEU A 50 -10.09 -5.43 1.76
C LEU A 50 -10.75 -4.32 2.60
N PRO A 51 -12.09 -4.16 2.65
CA PRO A 51 -12.72 -3.14 3.50
C PRO A 51 -12.42 -3.31 5.00
N TYR A 52 -12.08 -4.52 5.43
CA TYR A 52 -11.86 -4.89 6.83
C TYR A 52 -10.39 -5.08 7.19
N ILE A 53 -9.46 -4.89 6.26
CA ILE A 53 -8.03 -5.20 6.43
C ILE A 53 -7.37 -4.39 7.55
N PHE A 54 -7.87 -3.19 7.82
CA PHE A 54 -7.38 -2.30 8.88
C PHE A 54 -8.18 -2.41 10.19
N ASN A 55 -9.14 -3.35 10.29
CA ASN A 55 -9.89 -3.54 11.53
C ASN A 55 -9.07 -4.32 12.55
N ARG A 56 -9.21 -3.96 13.83
CA ARG A 56 -8.61 -4.70 14.93
C ARG A 56 -9.19 -6.10 15.00
N PHE A 57 -8.34 -7.09 15.24
CA PHE A 57 -8.72 -8.50 15.36
C PHE A 57 -9.32 -9.10 14.07
N SER A 58 -9.11 -8.42 12.94
CA SER A 58 -9.57 -8.87 11.63
C SER A 58 -8.50 -9.71 10.95
N GLN A 59 -8.88 -10.88 10.44
CA GLN A 59 -7.99 -11.80 9.74
C GLN A 59 -8.72 -12.41 8.54
N ALA A 60 -8.04 -12.49 7.39
CA ALA A 60 -8.60 -13.01 6.15
C ALA A 60 -8.86 -14.53 6.20
N ASP A 61 -8.12 -15.26 7.05
CA ASP A 61 -8.30 -16.69 7.30
C ASP A 61 -8.49 -16.95 8.79
N ALA A 62 -9.70 -17.40 9.16
CA ALA A 62 -10.06 -17.78 10.53
C ALA A 62 -9.87 -19.29 10.79
N SER A 63 -9.41 -20.06 9.80
CA SER A 63 -9.36 -21.52 9.87
C SER A 63 -8.38 -22.03 10.95
N PRO A 64 -8.64 -23.21 11.55
CA PRO A 64 -7.75 -23.80 12.55
C PRO A 64 -6.40 -24.28 11.98
N THR A 65 -6.32 -24.57 10.68
CA THR A 65 -5.10 -25.00 9.97
C THR A 65 -4.31 -23.83 9.38
N ARG A 66 -4.23 -22.72 10.11
CA ARG A 66 -3.72 -21.46 9.59
C ARG A 66 -2.22 -21.53 9.29
N ALA A 67 -1.81 -21.05 8.12
CA ALA A 67 -0.40 -20.97 7.72
C ALA A 67 0.37 -19.82 8.40
N TYR A 68 -0.34 -18.75 8.80
CA TYR A 68 0.26 -17.54 9.40
C TYR A 68 -0.47 -17.14 10.69
N GLY A 69 0.25 -17.14 11.82
CA GLY A 69 -0.28 -16.74 13.13
C GLY A 69 -0.30 -15.22 13.34
N GLY A 70 -1.11 -14.73 14.29
CA GLY A 70 -1.15 -13.31 14.70
C GLY A 70 -2.53 -12.87 15.21
N LEU A 71 -2.61 -11.74 15.91
CA LEU A 71 -3.86 -11.20 16.46
C LEU A 71 -4.63 -10.27 15.48
N GLY A 72 -4.13 -10.03 14.27
CA GLY A 72 -4.75 -9.06 13.35
C GLY A 72 -4.69 -7.62 13.86
N LEU A 73 -3.62 -7.24 14.56
CA LEU A 73 -3.46 -5.90 15.14
C LEU A 73 -2.49 -5.00 14.38
N GLY A 74 -1.54 -5.57 13.63
CA GLY A 74 -0.46 -4.81 12.98
C GLY A 74 -0.99 -3.67 12.10
N LEU A 75 -1.82 -4.00 11.10
CA LEU A 75 -2.38 -3.00 10.17
C LEU A 75 -3.32 -2.00 10.85
N ALA A 76 -4.06 -2.43 11.88
CA ALA A 76 -4.92 -1.53 12.65
C ALA A 76 -4.11 -0.51 13.47
N ILE A 77 -2.98 -0.92 14.03
CA ILE A 77 -2.02 -0.02 14.70
C ILE A 77 -1.41 0.93 13.68
N THR A 78 -0.95 0.43 12.53
CA THR A 78 -0.41 1.26 11.45
C THR A 78 -1.39 2.34 11.02
N LYS A 79 -2.65 1.98 10.77
CA LYS A 79 -3.71 2.95 10.45
C LYS A 79 -3.85 4.01 11.54
N SER A 80 -3.88 3.59 12.80
CA SER A 80 -4.01 4.52 13.93
C SER A 80 -2.84 5.50 14.01
N ILE A 81 -1.61 5.03 13.77
CA ILE A 81 -0.42 5.89 13.75
C ILE A 81 -0.51 6.88 12.57
N VAL A 82 -0.85 6.42 11.37
CA VAL A 82 -0.97 7.28 10.19
C VAL A 82 -2.02 8.37 10.40
N GLU A 83 -3.20 8.01 10.90
CA GLU A 83 -4.29 8.95 11.19
C GLU A 83 -3.90 9.96 12.30
N LEU A 84 -3.19 9.54 13.34
CA LEU A 84 -2.66 10.44 14.37
C LEU A 84 -1.67 11.47 13.82
N HIS A 85 -0.99 11.17 12.71
CA HIS A 85 -0.11 12.11 12.00
C HIS A 85 -0.86 12.94 10.94
N GLY A 86 -2.20 12.85 10.86
CA GLY A 86 -3.02 13.54 9.88
C GLY A 86 -2.93 12.97 8.46
N GLY A 87 -2.38 11.76 8.31
CA GLY A 87 -2.31 11.05 7.04
C GLY A 87 -3.54 10.18 6.78
N SER A 88 -3.49 9.47 5.65
CA SER A 88 -4.46 8.42 5.32
C SER A 88 -3.71 7.18 4.83
N ILE A 89 -4.33 6.01 5.00
CA ILE A 89 -3.80 4.74 4.52
C ILE A 89 -4.89 4.01 3.75
N ALA A 90 -4.48 3.37 2.65
CA ALA A 90 -5.34 2.51 1.85
C ALA A 90 -4.54 1.25 1.48
N ALA A 91 -5.28 0.19 1.16
CA ALA A 91 -4.73 -1.04 0.60
C ALA A 91 -5.58 -1.43 -0.61
N GLY A 92 -4.94 -2.01 -1.61
CA GLY A 92 -5.60 -2.44 -2.81
C GLY A 92 -4.60 -3.09 -3.76
N TYR A 93 -5.11 -3.53 -4.90
CA TYR A 93 -4.27 -4.03 -5.97
C TYR A 93 -3.83 -2.85 -6.84
N GLN A 94 -2.53 -2.55 -6.84
CA GLN A 94 -1.99 -1.46 -7.63
C GLN A 94 -1.46 -2.03 -8.96
N MET A 95 -2.27 -1.92 -10.03
CA MET A 95 -1.78 -2.11 -11.39
C MET A 95 -1.05 -0.84 -11.81
N HIS A 96 0.27 -0.78 -11.62
CA HIS A 96 1.07 0.33 -12.15
C HIS A 96 1.24 0.13 -13.67
N VAL A 97 0.71 1.05 -14.47
CA VAL A 97 1.01 1.11 -15.91
C VAL A 97 1.81 2.40 -16.14
N ALA A 98 3.10 2.23 -16.43
CA ALA A 98 4.04 3.34 -16.59
C ALA A 98 3.62 4.22 -17.77
N LYS A 99 3.62 5.55 -17.59
CA LYS A 99 3.23 6.49 -18.64
C LYS A 99 4.39 6.80 -19.60
N PRO A 100 4.11 7.06 -20.89
CA PRO A 100 2.79 7.03 -21.53
C PRO A 100 2.30 5.59 -21.70
N VAL A 101 1.01 5.38 -21.41
CA VAL A 101 0.35 4.08 -21.57
C VAL A 101 -0.32 4.08 -22.93
N GLU A 102 0.03 3.14 -23.80
CA GLU A 102 -0.68 2.94 -25.05
C GLU A 102 -2.10 2.42 -24.75
N PRO A 103 -3.15 2.91 -25.44
CA PRO A 103 -4.54 2.50 -25.16
C PRO A 103 -4.77 0.98 -25.15
N VAL A 104 -3.97 0.23 -25.94
CA VAL A 104 -4.02 -1.24 -26.01
C VAL A 104 -3.49 -1.89 -24.73
N GLU A 105 -2.44 -1.35 -24.11
CA GLU A 105 -1.91 -1.86 -22.85
C GLU A 105 -2.89 -1.62 -21.68
N LEU A 106 -3.55 -0.47 -21.68
CA LEU A 106 -4.62 -0.18 -20.71
C LEU A 106 -5.79 -1.14 -20.86
N LEU A 107 -6.17 -1.48 -22.11
CA LEU A 107 -7.26 -2.43 -22.38
C LEU A 107 -6.96 -3.84 -21.85
N ILE A 108 -5.71 -4.31 -21.96
CA ILE A 108 -5.27 -5.62 -21.45
C ILE A 108 -5.32 -5.66 -19.92
N VAL A 109 -4.85 -4.59 -19.26
CA VAL A 109 -4.88 -4.47 -17.79
C VAL A 109 -6.32 -4.48 -17.28
N VAL A 110 -7.21 -3.71 -17.92
CA VAL A 110 -8.63 -3.64 -17.55
C VAL A 110 -9.34 -4.99 -17.78
N ALA A 111 -9.07 -5.66 -18.90
CA ALA A 111 -9.66 -6.97 -19.20
C ALA A 111 -9.23 -8.04 -18.18
N SER A 112 -7.95 -8.03 -17.78
CA SER A 112 -7.42 -8.93 -16.77
C SER A 112 -8.06 -8.73 -15.38
N LEU A 113 -8.40 -7.47 -15.03
CA LEU A 113 -9.09 -7.16 -13.78
C LEU A 113 -10.59 -7.50 -13.81
N ALA A 114 -11.24 -7.37 -14.97
CA ALA A 114 -12.65 -7.70 -15.15
C ALA A 114 -12.91 -9.23 -15.22
N GLY A 115 -11.87 -10.04 -15.50
CA GLY A 115 -11.95 -11.48 -15.66
C GLY A 115 -12.10 -12.31 -14.38
N HIS A 116 -12.03 -11.71 -13.18
CA HIS A 116 -12.22 -12.41 -11.92
C HIS A 116 -13.65 -12.28 -11.37
N LYS A 117 -14.63 -12.71 -12.18
CA LYS A 117 -15.96 -13.08 -11.68
C LYS A 117 -16.26 -14.53 -12.06
N GLU A 118 -16.34 -15.34 -11.00
CA GLU A 118 -17.15 -16.55 -10.84
C GLU A 118 -16.74 -17.80 -11.64
N VAL A 119 -16.05 -18.73 -10.96
CA VAL A 119 -16.56 -20.09 -10.74
C VAL A 119 -16.37 -20.45 -9.27
#